data_AF-A0A1F5N7I4-F1
#
_entry.id   AF-A0A1F5N7I4-F1
#
_cell.length_a   1.000
_cell.length_b   1.000
_cell.length_c   1.000
_cell.angle_alpha   90.00
_cell.angle_beta   90.00
_cell.angle_gamma   90.00
#
_symmetry.space_group_name_H-M   'P 1'
#
loop_
_entity.id
_entity.type
_entity.pdbx_description
1 polymer ?
#
loop_
_entity_poly.entity_id
_entity_poly.type
_entity_poly.pdbx_seq_one_letter_code
_entity_poly.pdbx_strand_id
1 'polypeptide(L)'
;MKKLAFLVLGLSLFAASCNKNNQPQSLSPTPTPPAPTETYENSYIKVNTFSGWTASSPKSNPRAVNIIKGKYILYINTAASQASGVIGGRFSEIAMGAPSADAVVLVHPTEPCGAKETTQVFDIYSRADLYVSAENKRDDCVLPTNGQTVWYFSYVSESAGGYFNYKWNSKNLGIPEGLGVITMSYNSKDINQFPVKDSSELKDALSQMTEMVKTLVIK
;
A
#
# COMPACT_ATOMS: atom_id res chain seq x y z
N MET A 1 -63.86 -37.69 8.89
CA MET A 1 -63.90 -37.29 10.32
C MET A 1 -62.72 -36.34 10.55
N LYS A 2 -62.89 -35.03 10.35
CA LYS A 2 -63.24 -33.98 11.34
C LYS A 2 -62.24 -33.82 12.51
N LYS A 3 -61.43 -32.74 12.39
CA LYS A 3 -60.90 -31.80 13.41
C LYS A 3 -59.89 -32.39 14.43
N LEU A 4 -58.85 -31.67 14.85
CA LEU A 4 -58.91 -30.41 15.60
C LEU A 4 -57.57 -29.65 15.49
N ALA A 5 -57.65 -28.37 15.18
CA ALA A 5 -56.56 -27.42 15.27
C ALA A 5 -56.46 -26.86 16.70
N PHE A 6 -55.25 -26.71 17.24
CA PHE A 6 -54.98 -25.89 18.42
C PHE A 6 -54.22 -24.64 17.97
N LEU A 7 -54.93 -23.50 18.05
CA LEU A 7 -54.43 -22.16 17.83
C LEU A 7 -53.99 -21.60 19.18
N VAL A 8 -52.70 -21.35 19.36
CA VAL A 8 -52.17 -20.65 20.55
C VAL A 8 -51.91 -19.19 20.15
N LEU A 9 -52.76 -18.28 20.62
CA LEU A 9 -52.51 -16.84 20.58
C LEU A 9 -51.48 -16.48 21.67
N GLY A 10 -50.25 -16.22 21.25
CA GLY A 10 -49.23 -15.55 22.07
C GLY A 10 -49.36 -14.04 21.93
N LEU A 11 -50.01 -13.41 22.92
CA LEU A 11 -50.01 -11.97 23.12
C LEU A 11 -48.63 -11.56 23.67
N SER A 12 -47.90 -10.69 22.98
CA SER A 12 -46.66 -10.11 23.51
C SER A 12 -46.64 -8.62 23.26
N LEU A 13 -46.60 -7.89 24.38
CA LEU A 13 -46.55 -6.44 24.46
C LEU A 13 -45.34 -5.89 23.71
N PHE A 14 -45.57 -4.99 22.76
CA PHE A 14 -44.53 -4.11 22.23
C PHE A 14 -44.28 -2.98 23.24
N ALA A 15 -43.20 -3.09 24.00
CA ALA A 15 -42.63 -1.95 24.71
C ALA A 15 -41.95 -1.04 23.68
N ALA A 16 -42.51 0.15 23.45
CA ALA A 16 -41.90 1.20 22.66
C ALA A 16 -40.64 1.71 23.39
N SER A 17 -39.48 1.23 22.97
CA SER A 17 -38.19 1.80 23.38
C SER A 17 -37.89 3.01 22.48
N CYS A 18 -38.17 4.21 22.99
CA CYS A 18 -37.68 5.45 22.42
C CYS A 18 -36.17 5.53 22.66
N ASN A 19 -35.37 5.03 21.72
CA ASN A 19 -33.92 5.20 21.79
C ASN A 19 -33.55 6.63 21.34
N LYS A 20 -32.89 7.34 22.25
CA LYS A 20 -32.40 8.71 22.10
C LYS A 20 -31.28 8.79 21.05
N ASN A 21 -31.27 9.92 20.35
CA ASN A 21 -30.11 10.55 19.71
C ASN A 21 -29.44 9.79 18.55
N ASN A 22 -30.07 9.85 17.38
CA ASN A 22 -29.31 9.95 16.13
C ASN A 22 -28.78 11.39 16.00
N GLN A 23 -27.75 11.73 16.77
CA GLN A 23 -26.93 12.89 16.46
C GLN A 23 -26.09 12.52 15.24
N PRO A 24 -26.14 13.27 14.12
CA PRO A 24 -25.25 13.05 13.00
C PRO A 24 -23.82 13.08 13.52
N GLN A 25 -23.10 11.96 13.42
CA GLN A 25 -21.67 11.96 13.63
C GLN A 25 -21.08 12.93 12.61
N SER A 26 -20.67 14.10 13.12
CA SER A 26 -19.87 15.05 12.37
C SER A 26 -18.61 14.31 11.96
N LEU A 27 -18.56 13.89 10.69
CA LEU A 27 -17.36 13.33 10.08
C LEU A 27 -16.29 14.40 10.22
N SER A 28 -15.36 14.21 11.15
CA SER A 28 -14.16 15.05 11.20
C SER A 28 -13.55 15.01 9.80
N PRO A 29 -13.29 16.18 9.18
CA PRO A 29 -12.69 16.21 7.87
C PRO A 29 -11.37 15.45 7.93
N THR A 30 -11.21 14.45 7.07
CA THR A 30 -9.93 13.79 6.86
C THR A 30 -8.90 14.89 6.61
N PRO A 31 -7.83 14.99 7.42
CA PRO A 31 -6.85 16.05 7.27
C PRO A 31 -6.28 15.99 5.85
N THR A 32 -6.46 17.08 5.10
CA THR A 32 -5.85 17.24 3.78
C THR A 32 -4.33 17.13 3.95
N PRO A 33 -3.64 16.26 3.20
CA PRO A 33 -2.19 16.19 3.23
C PRO A 33 -1.59 17.58 2.94
N PRO A 34 -0.45 17.93 3.55
CA PRO A 34 0.26 19.16 3.18
C PRO A 34 0.56 19.19 1.67
N ALA A 35 0.74 20.38 1.10
CA ALA A 35 1.16 20.47 -0.29
C ALA A 35 2.63 20.02 -0.42
N PRO A 36 3.02 19.34 -1.52
CA PRO A 36 4.42 19.13 -1.85
C PRO A 36 5.18 20.46 -1.92
N THR A 37 6.42 20.48 -1.44
CA THR A 37 7.18 21.72 -1.21
C THR A 37 8.34 21.91 -2.18
N GLU A 38 8.84 20.82 -2.76
CA GLU A 38 10.03 20.81 -3.62
C GLU A 38 9.76 19.97 -4.87
N THR A 39 10.56 20.15 -5.91
CA THR A 39 10.50 19.33 -7.12
C THR A 39 11.85 18.66 -7.33
N TYR A 40 11.85 17.33 -7.37
CA TYR A 40 12.99 16.54 -7.82
C TYR A 40 12.85 16.22 -9.30
N GLU A 41 13.92 16.40 -10.06
CA GLU A 41 13.92 16.18 -11.49
C GLU A 41 15.27 15.61 -11.95
N ASN A 42 15.23 14.57 -12.78
CA ASN A 42 16.41 13.99 -13.43
C ASN A 42 16.10 13.71 -14.92
N SER A 43 16.93 12.88 -15.58
CA SER A 43 16.79 12.57 -17.00
C SER A 43 15.61 11.65 -17.35
N TYR A 44 14.99 10.95 -16.39
CA TYR A 44 13.92 9.97 -16.63
C TYR A 44 12.68 10.18 -15.75
N ILE A 45 12.72 11.05 -14.73
CA ILE A 45 11.54 11.44 -13.96
C ILE A 45 11.55 12.91 -13.52
N LYS A 46 10.36 13.39 -13.18
CA LYS A 46 10.08 14.58 -12.39
C LYS A 46 9.01 14.24 -11.35
N VAL A 47 9.18 14.67 -10.11
CA VAL A 47 8.24 14.38 -9.02
C VAL A 47 8.30 15.49 -7.97
N ASN A 48 7.16 15.87 -7.41
CA ASN A 48 7.14 16.80 -6.29
C ASN A 48 7.37 16.04 -4.99
N THR A 49 8.24 16.56 -4.12
CA THR A 49 8.62 15.99 -2.84
C THR A 49 8.16 16.86 -1.68
N PHE A 50 8.08 16.24 -0.50
CA PHE A 50 7.72 16.93 0.74
C PHE A 50 8.98 17.27 1.54
N SER A 51 8.89 18.30 2.39
CA SER A 51 9.98 18.67 3.29
C SER A 51 10.45 17.47 4.14
N GLY A 52 11.77 17.32 4.24
CA GLY A 52 12.43 16.20 4.92
C GLY A 52 12.57 14.92 4.10
N TRP A 53 12.03 14.87 2.88
CA TRP A 53 12.31 13.81 1.91
C TRP A 53 13.50 14.18 1.04
N THR A 54 14.40 13.23 0.83
CA THR A 54 15.62 13.42 0.04
C THR A 54 15.68 12.39 -1.07
N ALA A 55 15.85 12.85 -2.32
CA ALA A 55 16.11 11.96 -3.43
C ALA A 55 17.60 11.61 -3.46
N SER A 56 17.91 10.33 -3.37
CA SER A 56 19.27 9.82 -3.58
C SER A 56 19.69 9.92 -5.05
N SER A 57 21.01 9.97 -5.29
CA SER A 57 21.56 10.11 -6.64
C SER A 57 20.99 9.05 -7.60
N PRO A 58 20.61 9.45 -8.83
CA PRO A 58 19.97 8.55 -9.77
C PRO A 58 20.91 7.40 -10.12
N LYS A 59 20.38 6.16 -10.10
CA LYS A 59 21.04 5.05 -10.78
C LYS A 59 20.63 5.12 -12.25
N SER A 60 21.62 5.10 -13.14
CA SER A 60 21.36 5.06 -14.59
C SER A 60 21.01 3.64 -15.07
N ASN A 61 21.41 2.61 -14.30
CA ASN A 61 21.07 1.21 -14.54
C ASN A 61 20.84 0.48 -13.19
N PRO A 62 19.59 0.12 -12.83
CA PRO A 62 18.34 0.47 -13.52
C PRO A 62 18.05 1.98 -13.41
N ARG A 63 17.21 2.53 -14.30
CA ARG A 63 16.72 3.93 -14.24
C ARG A 63 15.81 4.11 -13.03
N ALA A 64 16.40 4.33 -11.87
CA ALA A 64 15.69 4.29 -10.61
C ALA A 64 16.14 5.36 -9.61
N VAL A 65 15.22 5.78 -8.74
CA VAL A 65 15.46 6.72 -7.65
C VAL A 65 14.96 6.13 -6.34
N ASN A 66 15.65 6.40 -5.24
CA ASN A 66 15.06 6.32 -3.90
C ASN A 66 14.80 7.72 -3.38
N ILE A 67 13.61 7.97 -2.87
CA ILE A 67 13.21 9.19 -2.15
C ILE A 67 12.98 8.78 -0.69
N ILE A 68 13.73 9.36 0.24
CA ILE A 68 13.92 8.82 1.59
C ILE A 68 13.60 9.88 2.65
N LYS A 69 12.86 9.50 3.69
CA LYS A 69 12.66 10.28 4.93
C LYS A 69 12.81 9.36 6.14
N GLY A 70 13.85 9.58 6.93
CA GLY A 70 14.21 8.66 8.02
C GLY A 70 14.45 7.25 7.48
N LYS A 71 13.64 6.29 7.94
CA LYS A 71 13.69 4.88 7.47
C LYS A 71 12.68 4.57 6.35
N TYR A 72 11.81 5.49 5.96
CA TYR A 72 10.88 5.26 4.85
C TYR A 72 11.56 5.49 3.51
N ILE A 73 11.35 4.56 2.58
CA ILE A 73 11.91 4.60 1.22
C ILE A 73 10.75 4.50 0.22
N LEU A 74 10.62 5.50 -0.64
CA LEU A 74 9.88 5.42 -1.89
C LEU A 74 10.87 5.11 -3.02
N TYR A 75 10.76 3.93 -3.61
CA TYR A 75 11.56 3.51 -4.76
C TYR A 75 10.73 3.61 -6.04
N ILE A 76 11.29 4.23 -7.07
CA ILE A 76 10.68 4.37 -8.39
C ILE A 76 11.68 3.88 -9.43
N ASN A 77 11.31 2.86 -10.19
CA ASN A 77 12.08 2.35 -11.33
C ASN A 77 11.24 2.45 -12.59
N THR A 78 11.70 3.26 -13.55
CA THR A 78 10.96 3.52 -14.80
C THR A 78 11.39 2.61 -15.95
N ALA A 79 12.39 1.77 -15.74
CA ALA A 79 12.87 0.78 -16.70
C ALA A 79 13.03 -0.57 -16.01
N ALA A 80 11.99 -0.97 -15.27
CA ALA A 80 11.97 -2.25 -14.61
C ALA A 80 11.82 -3.35 -15.66
N SER A 81 12.33 -4.56 -15.40
CA SER A 81 12.17 -5.70 -16.30
C SER A 81 11.65 -6.89 -15.52
N GLN A 82 10.89 -7.75 -16.20
CA GLN A 82 10.42 -9.01 -15.64
C GLN A 82 11.34 -10.13 -16.10
N ALA A 83 11.97 -10.82 -15.17
CA ALA A 83 12.77 -12.01 -15.43
C ALA A 83 11.89 -13.26 -15.50
N SER A 84 10.72 -13.23 -14.87
CA SER A 84 9.84 -14.39 -14.70
C SER A 84 9.02 -14.76 -15.93
N GLY A 85 8.89 -13.87 -16.92
CA GLY A 85 8.00 -14.02 -18.07
C GLY A 85 6.51 -14.01 -17.71
N VAL A 86 6.16 -13.76 -16.45
CA VAL A 86 4.78 -13.67 -15.98
C VAL A 86 4.28 -12.25 -16.22
N ILE A 87 3.19 -12.08 -16.96
CA ILE A 87 2.57 -10.76 -17.14
C ILE A 87 2.17 -10.22 -15.77
N GLY A 88 2.73 -9.06 -15.43
CA GLY A 88 2.56 -8.40 -14.14
C GLY A 88 3.70 -8.69 -13.16
N GLY A 89 4.58 -9.64 -13.45
CA GLY A 89 5.69 -10.07 -12.62
C GLY A 89 5.29 -10.89 -11.38
N ARG A 90 6.26 -11.17 -10.52
CA ARG A 90 6.13 -11.83 -9.22
C ARG A 90 6.51 -10.87 -8.09
N PHE A 91 6.03 -11.14 -6.88
CA PHE A 91 6.35 -10.31 -5.71
C PHE A 91 7.85 -10.16 -5.50
N SER A 92 8.61 -11.25 -5.60
CA SER A 92 10.07 -11.23 -5.42
C SER A 92 10.78 -10.31 -6.40
N GLU A 93 10.23 -10.05 -7.59
CA GLU A 93 10.86 -9.17 -8.59
C GLU A 93 10.77 -7.69 -8.21
N ILE A 94 9.84 -7.31 -7.33
CA ILE A 94 9.68 -5.92 -6.85
C ILE A 94 10.12 -5.73 -5.39
N ALA A 95 10.15 -6.81 -4.61
CA ALA A 95 10.40 -6.75 -3.18
C ALA A 95 11.83 -7.16 -2.80
N MET A 96 12.51 -7.95 -3.62
CA MET A 96 13.86 -8.42 -3.31
C MET A 96 14.84 -7.26 -3.16
N GLY A 97 15.55 -7.24 -2.04
CA GLY A 97 16.50 -6.18 -1.70
C GLY A 97 15.87 -4.99 -0.99
N ALA A 98 14.55 -4.97 -0.79
CA ALA A 98 13.91 -4.07 0.15
C ALA A 98 14.07 -4.63 1.57
N PRO A 99 14.80 -3.95 2.49
CA PRO A 99 15.16 -4.54 3.78
C PRO A 99 13.97 -5.06 4.59
N SER A 100 12.85 -4.35 4.55
CA SER A 100 11.64 -4.74 5.29
C SER A 100 10.90 -5.92 4.69
N ALA A 101 10.94 -6.10 3.36
CA ALA A 101 10.35 -7.27 2.73
C ALA A 101 11.21 -8.52 2.94
N ASP A 102 12.53 -8.39 2.79
CA ASP A 102 13.50 -9.47 3.04
C ASP A 102 13.46 -9.97 4.49
N ALA A 103 13.08 -9.10 5.44
CA ALA A 103 12.93 -9.48 6.84
C ALA A 103 11.68 -10.31 7.14
N VAL A 104 10.64 -10.19 6.31
CA VAL A 104 9.36 -10.88 6.51
C VAL A 104 9.30 -12.17 5.71
N VAL A 105 9.76 -12.16 4.46
CA VAL A 105 9.64 -13.29 3.55
C VAL A 105 10.90 -14.14 3.60
N LEU A 106 10.80 -15.36 4.16
CA LEU A 106 11.96 -16.25 4.36
C LEU A 106 12.38 -17.01 3.09
N VAL A 107 11.44 -17.21 2.16
CA VAL A 107 11.67 -18.02 0.95
C VAL A 107 11.13 -17.26 -0.26
N HIS A 108 11.99 -16.99 -1.24
CA HIS A 108 11.56 -16.51 -2.56
C HIS A 108 11.45 -17.68 -3.54
N PRO A 109 10.56 -17.64 -4.56
CA PRO A 109 9.67 -16.54 -4.96
C PRO A 109 8.22 -16.76 -4.50
N THR A 110 7.94 -16.75 -3.19
CA THR A 110 6.57 -16.94 -2.70
C THR A 110 5.73 -15.66 -2.79
N GLU A 111 4.40 -15.84 -2.72
CA GLU A 111 3.43 -14.74 -2.57
C GLU A 111 3.70 -13.94 -1.29
N PRO A 112 3.30 -12.65 -1.22
CA PRO A 112 3.50 -11.83 -0.04
C PRO A 112 2.89 -12.45 1.22
N CYS A 113 3.51 -12.15 2.36
CA CYS A 113 3.05 -12.55 3.67
C CYS A 113 1.91 -11.66 4.18
N GLY A 114 0.99 -12.27 4.93
CA GLY A 114 -0.03 -11.57 5.71
C GLY A 114 -1.17 -10.96 4.89
N ALA A 115 -1.76 -9.89 5.44
CA ALA A 115 -2.91 -9.22 4.85
C ALA A 115 -2.47 -8.14 3.86
N LYS A 116 -3.31 -7.95 2.83
CA LYS A 116 -3.20 -6.89 1.85
C LYS A 116 -4.38 -5.95 1.99
N GLU A 117 -4.11 -4.67 2.15
CA GLU A 117 -5.11 -3.61 2.01
C GLU A 117 -4.83 -2.81 0.74
N THR A 118 -5.85 -2.23 0.14
CA THR A 118 -5.71 -1.53 -1.14
C THR A 118 -6.32 -0.14 -1.03
N THR A 119 -5.55 0.86 -1.40
CA THR A 119 -5.95 2.28 -1.42
C THR A 119 -5.82 2.81 -2.84
N GLN A 120 -6.88 3.42 -3.36
CA GLN A 120 -6.83 4.07 -4.68
C GLN A 120 -5.80 5.23 -4.66
N VAL A 121 -4.93 5.29 -5.66
CA VAL A 121 -3.93 6.37 -5.81
C VAL A 121 -4.46 7.40 -6.81
N PHE A 122 -4.60 7.04 -8.08
CA PHE A 122 -5.19 7.87 -9.13
C PHE A 122 -5.68 6.99 -10.29
N ASP A 123 -6.67 7.45 -11.06
CA ASP A 123 -7.24 6.74 -12.22
C ASP A 123 -7.52 5.25 -11.95
N ILE A 124 -6.73 4.37 -12.56
CA ILE A 124 -6.81 2.91 -12.46
C ILE A 124 -5.72 2.32 -11.53
N TYR A 125 -4.87 3.16 -10.96
CA TYR A 125 -3.76 2.78 -10.10
C TYR A 125 -4.14 2.76 -8.63
N SER A 126 -3.83 1.65 -7.97
CA SER A 126 -3.99 1.47 -6.53
C SER A 126 -2.67 1.11 -5.86
N ARG A 127 -2.52 1.51 -4.59
CA ARG A 127 -1.44 1.12 -3.69
C ARG A 127 -1.92 -0.09 -2.90
N ALA A 128 -1.17 -1.19 -2.98
CA ALA A 128 -1.34 -2.34 -2.12
C ALA A 128 -0.40 -2.22 -0.93
N ASP A 129 -0.96 -2.17 0.29
CA ASP A 129 -0.22 -2.13 1.55
C ASP A 129 -0.21 -3.53 2.17
N LEU A 130 0.98 -4.04 2.50
CA LEU A 130 1.19 -5.38 3.02
C LEU A 130 1.52 -5.32 4.51
N TYR A 131 0.76 -6.10 5.28
CA TYR A 131 0.83 -6.16 6.74
C TYR A 131 1.01 -7.59 7.20
N VAL A 132 1.79 -7.79 8.26
CA VAL A 132 1.98 -9.09 8.88
C VAL A 132 1.62 -9.04 10.36
N SER A 133 0.91 -10.06 10.83
CA SER A 133 0.54 -10.27 12.23
C SER A 133 0.43 -11.76 12.54
N ALA A 134 0.19 -12.11 13.81
CA ALA A 134 -0.03 -13.49 14.22
C ALA A 134 -1.33 -14.08 13.64
N GLU A 135 -2.30 -13.25 13.25
CA GLU A 135 -3.64 -13.67 12.81
C GLU A 135 -3.66 -14.20 11.37
N ASN A 136 -2.73 -13.72 10.54
CA ASN A 136 -2.65 -13.99 9.10
C ASN A 136 -1.30 -14.64 8.73
N LYS A 137 -0.76 -15.43 9.66
CA LYS A 137 0.55 -16.08 9.51
C LYS A 137 0.56 -17.13 8.40
N ARG A 138 1.73 -17.26 7.78
CA ARG A 138 2.12 -18.44 6.98
C ARG A 138 3.47 -18.93 7.50
N ASP A 139 3.78 -20.20 7.26
CA ASP A 139 4.99 -20.85 7.79
C ASP A 139 6.29 -20.25 7.22
N ASP A 140 6.21 -19.61 6.05
CA ASP A 140 7.33 -18.95 5.37
C ASP A 140 7.48 -17.46 5.71
N CYS A 141 6.83 -16.99 6.78
CA CYS A 141 6.83 -15.60 7.20
C CYS A 141 7.42 -15.40 8.61
N VAL A 142 8.26 -14.36 8.76
CA VAL A 142 8.66 -13.85 10.08
C VAL A 142 7.58 -12.93 10.62
N LEU A 143 7.29 -13.07 11.93
CA LEU A 143 6.27 -12.29 12.62
C LEU A 143 6.90 -11.39 13.69
N PRO A 144 6.31 -10.22 13.99
CA PRO A 144 6.76 -9.40 15.11
C PRO A 144 6.51 -10.13 16.45
N THR A 145 7.50 -10.14 17.33
CA THR A 145 7.45 -10.88 18.60
C THR A 145 6.57 -10.22 19.65
N ASN A 146 6.25 -8.94 19.47
CA ASN A 146 5.37 -8.17 20.34
C ASN A 146 3.88 -8.36 20.03
N GLY A 147 3.53 -9.18 19.03
CA GLY A 147 2.15 -9.49 18.64
C GLY A 147 1.43 -8.38 17.87
N GLN A 148 2.10 -7.26 17.56
CA GLN A 148 1.48 -6.16 16.81
C GLN A 148 1.29 -6.52 15.34
N THR A 149 0.35 -5.85 14.67
CA THR A 149 0.30 -5.87 13.20
C THR A 149 1.21 -4.77 12.68
N VAL A 150 2.17 -5.12 11.83
CA VAL A 150 3.15 -4.16 11.29
C VAL A 150 3.07 -4.09 9.77
N TRP A 151 3.32 -2.90 9.22
CA TRP A 151 3.50 -2.69 7.79
C TRP A 151 4.94 -3.03 7.40
N TYR A 152 5.10 -3.77 6.30
CA TYR A 152 6.45 -4.12 5.82
C TYR A 152 6.72 -3.71 4.38
N PHE A 153 5.70 -3.48 3.56
CA PHE A 153 5.91 -3.14 2.16
C PHE A 153 4.64 -2.60 1.50
N SER A 154 4.80 -1.74 0.51
CA SER A 154 3.71 -1.39 -0.43
C SER A 154 4.20 -1.34 -1.86
N TYR A 155 3.27 -1.46 -2.81
CA TYR A 155 3.54 -1.24 -4.23
C TYR A 155 2.33 -0.61 -4.93
N VAL A 156 2.58 0.10 -6.03
CA VAL A 156 1.52 0.71 -6.86
C VAL A 156 1.33 -0.09 -8.15
N SER A 157 0.08 -0.37 -8.49
CA SER A 157 -0.33 -1.28 -9.58
C SER A 157 -1.64 -0.83 -10.27
N GLU A 158 -1.77 -1.07 -11.59
CA GLU A 158 -2.92 -0.76 -12.46
C GLU A 158 -4.16 -1.68 -12.26
N SER A 159 -4.08 -2.68 -11.36
CA SER A 159 -5.15 -3.59 -10.87
C SER A 159 -4.97 -5.10 -11.16
N ALA A 160 -5.59 -5.89 -10.27
CA ALA A 160 -5.72 -7.36 -10.20
C ALA A 160 -4.45 -8.21 -10.08
N GLY A 161 -3.42 -7.71 -9.39
CA GLY A 161 -2.34 -8.58 -8.89
C GLY A 161 -1.02 -8.53 -9.66
N GLY A 162 -0.93 -7.67 -10.68
CA GLY A 162 0.37 -7.30 -11.24
C GLY A 162 1.19 -6.48 -10.24
N TYR A 163 2.47 -6.76 -10.15
CA TYR A 163 3.48 -6.04 -9.38
C TYR A 163 4.17 -4.92 -10.20
N PHE A 164 4.15 -5.06 -11.53
CA PHE A 164 4.70 -4.09 -12.48
C PHE A 164 3.59 -3.35 -13.22
N ASN A 165 3.86 -2.10 -13.55
CA ASN A 165 2.98 -1.23 -14.33
C ASN A 165 3.40 -1.28 -15.80
N TYR A 166 2.52 -1.78 -16.67
CA TYR A 166 2.77 -1.94 -18.11
C TYR A 166 2.44 -0.70 -18.93
N LYS A 167 1.42 0.03 -18.50
CA LYS A 167 0.91 1.19 -19.20
C LYS A 167 0.91 2.35 -18.25
N TRP A 168 2.07 3.03 -18.10
CA TRP A 168 2.11 4.39 -17.59
C TRP A 168 1.35 5.31 -18.55
N ASN A 169 0.03 5.12 -18.64
CA ASN A 169 -0.90 5.77 -19.52
C ASN A 169 -1.27 7.08 -18.86
N SER A 170 -0.35 8.02 -18.94
CA SER A 170 -0.75 9.40 -19.02
C SER A 170 -0.78 9.73 -20.51
N LYS A 171 -1.99 9.89 -21.05
CA LYS A 171 -2.21 10.62 -22.31
C LYS A 171 -1.58 12.03 -22.33
N ASN A 172 -0.98 12.48 -21.21
CA ASN A 172 -0.28 13.75 -21.04
C ASN A 172 1.26 13.67 -21.04
N LEU A 173 1.92 12.50 -21.07
CA LEU A 173 3.39 12.43 -20.87
C LEU A 173 4.24 11.93 -22.06
N GLY A 174 3.64 11.46 -23.17
CA GLY A 174 4.39 11.25 -24.42
C GLY A 174 5.50 10.19 -24.41
N ILE A 175 5.33 9.10 -23.66
CA ILE A 175 6.38 8.09 -23.41
C ILE A 175 5.99 6.74 -24.03
N PRO A 176 6.95 5.97 -24.60
CA PRO A 176 6.69 4.59 -25.01
C PRO A 176 6.19 3.72 -23.84
N GLU A 177 5.32 2.76 -24.15
CA GLU A 177 4.89 1.72 -23.20
C GLU A 177 6.11 1.04 -22.58
N GLY A 178 6.10 0.89 -21.25
CA GLY A 178 7.26 0.44 -20.51
C GLY A 178 6.90 -0.07 -19.13
N LEU A 179 7.64 -1.08 -18.68
CA LEU A 179 7.51 -1.67 -17.36
C LEU A 179 8.14 -0.76 -16.31
N GLY A 180 7.34 -0.33 -15.34
CA GLY A 180 7.86 0.37 -14.17
C GLY A 180 7.35 -0.20 -12.85
N VAL A 181 8.10 0.06 -11.79
CA VAL A 181 7.82 -0.41 -10.43
C VAL A 181 7.90 0.79 -9.49
N ILE A 182 6.89 0.94 -8.65
CA ILE A 182 6.88 1.89 -7.54
C ILE A 182 6.63 1.10 -6.28
N THR A 183 7.57 1.14 -5.36
CA THR A 183 7.49 0.42 -4.09
C THR A 183 7.78 1.35 -2.92
N MET A 184 7.21 1.00 -1.78
CA MET A 184 7.40 1.70 -0.51
C MET A 184 7.90 0.66 0.50
N SER A 185 8.99 0.97 1.19
CA SER A 185 9.60 0.03 2.13
C SER A 185 10.17 0.74 3.35
N TYR A 186 10.58 -0.03 4.34
CA TYR A 186 11.23 0.44 5.55
C TYR A 186 12.69 -0.04 5.61
N ASN A 187 13.60 0.84 5.94
CA ASN A 187 15.04 0.54 6.01
C ASN A 187 15.40 -0.10 7.35
N SER A 188 14.89 -1.31 7.60
CA SER A 188 15.23 -2.14 8.75
C SER A 188 15.06 -3.62 8.40
N LYS A 189 15.92 -4.46 8.97
CA LYS A 189 15.74 -5.93 8.98
C LYS A 189 15.15 -6.46 10.28
N ASP A 190 14.98 -5.61 11.28
CA ASP A 190 14.34 -5.95 12.54
C ASP A 190 12.85 -5.64 12.45
N ILE A 191 12.04 -6.71 12.34
CA ILE A 191 10.58 -6.64 12.20
C ILE A 191 9.90 -5.95 13.40
N ASN A 192 10.54 -5.97 14.57
CA ASN A 192 10.00 -5.30 15.77
C ASN A 192 10.18 -3.78 15.72
N GLN A 193 10.95 -3.26 14.76
CA GLN A 193 11.10 -1.83 14.50
C GLN A 193 10.17 -1.34 13.38
N PHE A 194 9.33 -2.21 12.82
CA PHE A 194 8.50 -1.83 11.69
C PHE A 194 7.35 -0.93 12.13
N PRO A 195 6.88 -0.02 11.27
CA PRO A 195 5.76 0.83 11.59
C PRO A 195 4.51 0.02 11.92
N VAL A 196 3.94 0.29 13.08
CA VAL A 196 2.70 -0.35 13.52
C VAL A 196 1.56 0.07 12.60
N LYS A 197 0.72 -0.89 12.22
CA LYS A 197 -0.51 -0.64 11.48
C LYS A 197 -1.30 0.46 12.20
N ASP A 198 -1.88 1.36 11.42
CA ASP A 198 -2.70 2.49 11.90
C ASP A 198 -2.00 3.59 12.69
N SER A 199 -0.69 3.48 12.95
CA SER A 199 0.08 4.57 13.56
C SER A 199 0.01 5.85 12.72
N SER A 200 -0.01 7.00 13.40
CA SER A 200 -0.04 8.32 12.74
C SER A 200 1.17 8.53 11.85
N GLU A 201 2.35 8.08 12.30
CA GLU A 201 3.60 8.13 11.55
C GLU A 201 3.51 7.37 10.22
N LEU A 202 3.04 6.11 10.25
CA LEU A 202 2.88 5.31 9.05
C LEU A 202 1.86 5.94 8.09
N LYS A 203 0.72 6.40 8.63
CA LYS A 203 -0.33 7.04 7.83
C LYS A 203 0.19 8.29 7.13
N ASP A 204 0.94 9.14 7.82
CA ASP A 204 1.57 10.33 7.24
C ASP A 204 2.60 9.98 6.16
N ALA A 205 3.50 9.02 6.44
CA ALA A 205 4.52 8.60 5.48
C ALA A 205 3.90 7.99 4.21
N LEU A 206 2.94 7.07 4.36
CA LEU A 206 2.22 6.45 3.24
C LEU A 206 1.42 7.49 2.44
N SER A 207 0.78 8.45 3.12
CA SER A 207 0.06 9.55 2.47
C SER A 207 1.01 10.40 1.63
N GLN A 208 2.13 10.86 2.20
CA GLN A 208 3.14 11.66 1.49
C GLN A 208 3.71 10.89 0.29
N MET A 209 4.08 9.62 0.45
CA MET A 209 4.59 8.80 -0.67
C MET A 209 3.55 8.65 -1.79
N THR A 210 2.28 8.45 -1.45
CA THR A 210 1.19 8.40 -2.43
C THR A 210 1.01 9.73 -3.16
N GLU A 211 1.05 10.86 -2.46
CA GLU A 211 0.97 12.19 -3.08
C GLU A 211 2.17 12.47 -3.99
N MET A 212 3.38 12.05 -3.61
CA MET A 212 4.54 12.13 -4.51
C MET A 212 4.28 11.33 -5.80
N VAL A 213 3.78 10.10 -5.68
CA VAL A 213 3.46 9.23 -6.82
C VAL A 213 2.39 9.84 -7.74
N LYS A 214 1.40 10.55 -7.21
CA LYS A 214 0.41 11.29 -8.02
C LYS A 214 1.02 12.41 -8.86
N THR A 215 2.14 12.97 -8.44
CA THR A 215 2.86 14.02 -9.18
C THR A 215 3.95 13.49 -10.10
N LEU A 216 4.13 12.17 -10.14
CA LEU A 216 5.18 11.54 -10.93
C LEU A 216 4.94 11.78 -12.42
N VAL A 217 5.95 12.34 -13.06
CA VAL A 217 6.09 12.46 -14.50
C VAL A 217 7.30 11.64 -14.91
N ILE A 218 7.11 10.61 -15.74
CA ILE A 218 8.21 9.90 -16.38
C ILE A 218 8.65 10.70 -17.62
N LYS A 219 9.91 10.61 -18.02
CA LYS A 219 10.48 11.30 -19.20
C LYS A 219 11.09 10.33 -20.20
#